data_AF-A0A8K0TA48-F1
#
_entry.id   AF-A0A8K0TA48-F1
#
_cell.length_a   1.000
_cell.length_b   1.000
_cell.length_c   1.000
_cell.angle_alpha   90.00
_cell.angle_beta   90.00
_cell.angle_gamma   90.00
#
_symmetry.space_group_name_H-M   'P 1'
#
loop_
_entity.id
_entity.type
_entity.pdbx_description
1 polymer ?
#
loop_
_entity_poly.entity_id
_entity_poly.type
_entity_poly.pdbx_seq_one_letter_code
_entity_poly.pdbx_strand_id
1 'polypeptide(L)'
;MSGYRSRSPTPSSPGSSHLSSDDESDYLELLKTRRRAAKHFEAMQSQQLDFFVDEMGKHLAKEEVLEKERDEYARQPREPDLNDLDDILINRAELDHLWSTDDGLLGDDFFAIHAQNLVAKITLLVSSHFAQGPIPIPTTVSPWGMKTGALEDTALEEYAKRVARPDVLTDRPWDDLVRAEDPRLLLLLGIIMRMLDDHVFSRMLFGATAEEEQELQILDRTQLEDDGFARSRVRSATVNLILRRNGGIPVHFWDRVDELTHSIAMQLLPVLTYVWMSKPKHSYTFKKFYQHLHHQVAFAGWWAVQMRRSPAIVTIRWPAPGDPHEDTMEHVGGSTFEVSREIAGFADEEAVEAGEKKPLRRARVLVVANPEIRRYMPQIDGYSDFRVLRTFVGYYHGLFFDRDDENQFENHGKAPEDFDTDLVRYALTRRAIREEEERLARLRLRRRRHIPLVFWILLLLAARFILVWATKTNERQLWDTWVAPQVAKALQEATGSKPVRTVSATVIRTAKKTFSARK
;
A
#
# COMPACT_ATOMS: atom_id res chain seq x y z
N MET A 1 43.25 -12.64 62.99
CA MET A 1 41.97 -12.05 62.55
C MET A 1 42.29 -10.91 61.59
N SER A 2 41.97 -11.14 60.32
CA SER A 2 42.43 -10.39 59.15
C SER A 2 41.79 -9.00 59.09
N GLY A 3 42.61 -7.97 58.89
CA GLY A 3 42.18 -6.59 58.70
C GLY A 3 42.00 -6.27 57.22
N TYR A 4 40.82 -5.75 56.87
CA TYR A 4 40.57 -5.13 55.57
C TYR A 4 40.41 -3.62 55.77
N ARG A 5 41.46 -2.87 55.45
CA ARG A 5 41.42 -1.42 55.22
C ARG A 5 40.94 -1.19 53.79
N SER A 6 39.83 -0.49 53.63
CA SER A 6 39.38 0.05 52.34
C SER A 6 40.38 1.14 51.87
N ARG A 7 41.07 0.86 50.76
CA ARG A 7 41.71 1.89 49.95
C ARG A 7 40.81 2.15 48.75
N SER A 8 40.33 3.38 48.63
CA SER A 8 39.74 3.91 47.41
C SER A 8 40.77 3.87 46.27
N PRO A 9 40.40 3.42 45.06
CA PRO A 9 41.28 3.54 43.91
C PRO A 9 41.24 5.00 43.41
N THR A 10 42.42 5.60 43.34
CA THR A 10 42.65 6.85 42.59
C THR A 10 42.37 6.61 41.10
N PRO A 11 41.77 7.57 40.38
CA PRO A 11 41.54 7.44 38.95
C PRO A 11 42.90 7.47 38.24
N SER A 12 43.31 6.34 37.69
CA SER A 12 44.40 6.30 36.71
C SER A 12 43.91 6.98 35.44
N SER A 13 44.64 8.00 35.00
CA SER A 13 44.42 8.72 33.75
C SER A 13 44.14 7.76 32.59
N PRO A 14 43.15 8.05 31.71
CA PRO A 14 42.92 7.24 30.54
C PRO A 14 44.16 7.31 29.65
N GLY A 15 44.83 6.17 29.48
CA GLY A 15 45.87 6.04 28.47
C GLY A 15 45.25 6.38 27.12
N SER A 16 45.76 7.42 26.47
CA SER A 16 45.42 7.73 25.10
C SER A 16 45.93 6.58 24.21
N SER A 17 45.08 5.57 24.01
CA SER A 17 45.22 4.67 22.87
C SER A 17 44.98 5.53 21.64
N HIS A 18 46.06 6.06 21.07
CA HIS A 18 46.06 6.53 19.70
C HIS A 18 45.58 5.37 18.84
N LEU A 19 44.31 5.43 18.43
CA LEU A 19 43.83 4.67 17.27
C LEU A 19 44.82 4.98 16.15
N SER A 20 45.35 3.92 15.53
CA SER A 20 46.16 4.04 14.34
C SER A 20 45.38 4.88 13.32
N SER A 21 46.06 5.77 12.57
CA SER A 21 45.40 6.56 11.52
C SER A 21 44.65 5.69 10.51
N ASP A 22 45.06 4.43 10.40
CA ASP A 22 44.45 3.45 9.52
C ASP A 22 43.10 2.93 10.07
N ASP A 23 42.98 2.76 11.39
CA ASP A 23 41.71 2.35 12.04
C ASP A 23 40.66 3.46 12.00
N GLU A 24 41.10 4.72 12.11
CA GLU A 24 40.20 5.87 12.00
C GLU A 24 39.71 6.07 10.54
N SER A 25 40.57 5.78 9.56
CA SER A 25 40.21 5.76 8.14
C SER A 25 39.16 4.69 7.83
N ASP A 26 39.39 3.46 8.29
CA ASP A 26 38.47 2.33 8.07
C ASP A 26 37.12 2.54 8.75
N TYR A 27 37.11 3.10 9.95
CA TYR A 27 35.88 3.46 10.66
C TYR A 27 35.08 4.55 9.93
N LEU A 28 35.76 5.57 9.40
CA LEU A 28 35.13 6.63 8.61
C LEU A 28 34.60 6.11 7.26
N GLU A 29 35.26 5.13 6.65
CA GLU A 29 34.78 4.48 5.43
C GLU A 29 33.53 3.64 5.71
N LEU A 30 33.50 2.88 6.81
CA LEU A 30 32.34 2.11 7.27
C LEU A 30 31.12 3.03 7.51
N LEU A 31 31.32 4.19 8.16
CA LEU A 31 30.26 5.17 8.39
C LEU A 31 29.74 5.81 7.10
N LYS A 32 30.63 6.08 6.12
CA LYS A 32 30.23 6.58 4.80
C LYS A 32 29.41 5.54 4.04
N THR A 33 29.80 4.26 4.12
CA THR A 33 29.08 3.15 3.50
C THR A 33 27.71 2.96 4.12
N ARG A 34 27.60 3.01 5.45
CA ARG A 34 26.30 2.98 6.16
C ARG A 34 25.39 4.16 5.80
N ARG A 35 25.92 5.38 5.69
CA ARG A 35 25.12 6.54 5.25
C ARG A 35 24.66 6.43 3.80
N ARG A 36 25.47 5.84 2.92
CA ARG A 36 25.07 5.57 1.53
C ARG A 36 23.98 4.51 1.46
N ALA A 37 24.10 3.44 2.25
CA ALA A 37 23.09 2.39 2.37
C ALA A 37 21.75 2.96 2.89
N ALA A 38 21.78 3.77 3.96
CA ALA A 38 20.59 4.42 4.51
C ALA A 38 19.90 5.34 3.48
N LYS A 39 20.65 6.17 2.74
CA LYS A 39 20.07 7.01 1.67
C LYS A 39 19.51 6.20 0.50
N HIS A 40 20.18 5.11 0.14
CA HIS A 40 19.71 4.22 -0.92
C HIS A 40 18.45 3.46 -0.50
N PHE A 41 18.33 3.13 0.78
CA PHE A 41 17.16 2.52 1.39
C PHE A 41 15.98 3.49 1.46
N GLU A 42 16.19 4.74 1.91
CA GLU A 42 15.14 5.78 1.86
C GLU A 42 14.65 6.05 0.43
N ALA A 43 15.57 6.09 -0.54
CA ALA A 43 15.22 6.23 -1.96
C ALA A 43 14.42 5.03 -2.47
N MET A 44 14.78 3.81 -2.08
CA MET A 44 14.06 2.59 -2.44
C MET A 44 12.65 2.55 -1.83
N GLN A 45 12.49 2.97 -0.58
CA GLN A 45 11.19 3.10 0.09
C GLN A 45 10.28 4.10 -0.64
N SER A 46 10.81 5.27 -1.00
CA SER A 46 10.06 6.28 -1.77
C SER A 46 9.65 5.75 -3.15
N GLN A 47 10.54 5.04 -3.84
CA GLN A 47 10.28 4.53 -5.18
C GLN A 47 9.24 3.38 -5.18
N GLN A 48 9.22 2.58 -4.12
CA GLN A 48 8.21 1.52 -3.94
C GLN A 48 6.85 2.08 -3.52
N LEU A 49 6.82 3.17 -2.74
CA LEU A 49 5.60 3.90 -2.43
C LEU A 49 4.99 4.55 -3.69
N ASP A 50 5.84 5.13 -4.55
CA ASP A 50 5.39 5.67 -5.84
C ASP A 50 4.86 4.57 -6.78
N PHE A 51 5.51 3.40 -6.80
CA PHE A 51 5.01 2.22 -7.53
C PHE A 51 3.66 1.73 -6.97
N PHE A 52 3.51 1.69 -5.65
CA PHE A 52 2.27 1.33 -4.97
C PHE A 52 1.11 2.26 -5.36
N VAL A 53 1.36 3.58 -5.36
CA VAL A 53 0.37 4.59 -5.75
C VAL A 53 0.04 4.53 -7.24
N ASP A 54 1.04 4.33 -8.11
CA ASP A 54 0.87 4.24 -9.57
C ASP A 54 0.10 2.97 -9.99
N GLU A 55 0.38 1.83 -9.36
CA GLU A 55 -0.29 0.58 -9.69
C GLU A 55 -1.75 0.58 -9.22
N MET A 56 -2.06 1.17 -8.07
CA MET A 56 -3.44 1.45 -7.65
C MET A 56 -4.17 2.39 -8.63
N GLY A 57 -3.48 3.42 -9.15
CA GLY A 57 -4.04 4.35 -10.13
C GLY A 57 -4.41 3.71 -11.49
N LYS A 58 -3.69 2.67 -11.93
CA LYS A 58 -3.93 2.00 -13.23
C LYS A 58 -5.18 1.10 -13.23
N HIS A 59 -5.58 0.57 -12.08
CA HIS A 59 -6.77 -0.28 -11.98
C HIS A 59 -8.08 0.47 -12.22
N LEU A 60 -8.11 1.79 -12.02
CA LEU A 60 -9.27 2.67 -12.21
C LEU A 60 -9.61 2.98 -13.68
N ALA A 61 -8.76 2.62 -14.65
CA ALA A 61 -8.89 3.07 -16.05
C ALA A 61 -9.66 2.14 -17.00
N LYS A 62 -10.34 1.09 -16.52
CA LYS A 62 -10.99 0.04 -17.35
C LYS A 62 -12.53 0.04 -17.30
N GLU A 63 -13.17 1.17 -17.61
CA GLU A 63 -14.62 1.32 -17.38
C GLU A 63 -15.52 1.32 -18.65
N GLU A 64 -14.99 1.17 -19.86
CA GLU A 64 -15.77 1.50 -21.09
C GLU A 64 -16.45 0.31 -21.82
N VAL A 65 -16.47 -0.91 -21.26
CA VAL A 65 -16.92 -2.13 -22.02
C VAL A 65 -18.22 -2.77 -21.51
N LEU A 66 -18.83 -2.32 -20.40
CA LEU A 66 -19.75 -3.19 -19.63
C LEU A 66 -21.25 -2.86 -19.65
N GLU A 67 -21.71 -2.03 -20.59
CA GLU A 67 -23.11 -1.60 -20.59
C GLU A 67 -24.09 -2.67 -21.09
N LYS A 68 -23.65 -3.59 -21.97
CA LYS A 68 -24.50 -4.67 -22.50
C LYS A 68 -24.60 -5.92 -21.61
N GLU A 69 -23.65 -6.10 -20.68
CA GLU A 69 -23.64 -7.24 -19.75
C GLU A 69 -24.36 -6.91 -18.43
N ARG A 70 -24.92 -5.71 -18.24
CA ARG A 70 -25.53 -5.33 -16.96
C ARG A 70 -26.87 -6.01 -16.68
N ASP A 71 -27.66 -6.27 -17.73
CA ASP A 71 -29.06 -6.71 -17.58
C ASP A 71 -29.21 -8.24 -17.39
N GLU A 72 -28.20 -9.02 -17.79
CA GLU A 72 -28.25 -10.49 -17.70
C GLU A 72 -27.81 -11.03 -16.30
N TYR A 73 -27.13 -10.22 -15.49
CA TYR A 73 -26.40 -10.67 -14.30
C TYR A 73 -27.09 -10.38 -12.96
N ALA A 74 -28.20 -9.63 -12.95
CA ALA A 74 -28.85 -9.12 -11.74
C ALA A 74 -29.63 -10.16 -10.91
N ARG A 75 -29.53 -11.48 -11.17
CA ARG A 75 -30.54 -12.43 -10.67
C ARG A 75 -30.21 -13.33 -9.49
N GLN A 76 -28.96 -13.66 -9.13
CA GLN A 76 -28.70 -14.44 -7.90
C GLN A 76 -27.31 -14.18 -7.29
N PRO A 77 -27.20 -14.02 -5.94
CA PRO A 77 -25.92 -14.15 -5.22
C PRO A 77 -25.34 -15.54 -5.48
N ARG A 78 -24.07 -15.63 -5.89
CA ARG A 78 -23.41 -16.92 -6.11
C ARG A 78 -22.51 -17.25 -4.93
N GLU A 79 -22.64 -18.46 -4.41
CA GLU A 79 -21.68 -19.02 -3.46
C GLU A 79 -20.37 -19.36 -4.21
N PRO A 80 -19.20 -19.13 -3.59
CA PRO A 80 -17.92 -19.68 -4.06
C PRO A 80 -18.07 -21.19 -4.31
N ASP A 81 -17.62 -21.68 -5.45
CA ASP A 81 -17.59 -23.14 -5.68
C ASP A 81 -16.48 -23.74 -4.82
N LEU A 82 -16.80 -24.05 -3.56
CA LEU A 82 -15.85 -24.63 -2.61
C LEU A 82 -15.45 -26.06 -2.99
N ASN A 83 -16.18 -26.71 -3.91
CA ASN A 83 -15.79 -28.02 -4.44
C ASN A 83 -14.50 -27.95 -5.27
N ASP A 84 -14.08 -26.75 -5.71
CA ASP A 84 -12.78 -26.54 -6.36
C ASP A 84 -11.59 -26.79 -5.42
N LEU A 85 -11.80 -26.90 -4.10
CA LEU A 85 -10.74 -27.13 -3.09
C LEU A 85 -10.20 -28.55 -3.09
N ASP A 86 -11.05 -29.55 -3.36
CA ASP A 86 -10.70 -30.98 -3.25
C ASP A 86 -9.65 -31.40 -4.31
N ASP A 87 -9.55 -30.65 -5.42
CA ASP A 87 -8.61 -30.87 -6.53
C ASP A 87 -7.46 -29.82 -6.57
N ILE A 88 -7.23 -29.05 -5.50
CA ILE A 88 -6.09 -28.11 -5.44
C ILE A 88 -4.81 -28.85 -5.07
N LEU A 89 -4.03 -29.18 -6.10
CA LEU A 89 -2.60 -29.40 -5.93
C LEU A 89 -1.94 -28.06 -5.56
N ILE A 90 -1.72 -27.85 -4.26
CA ILE A 90 -1.02 -26.67 -3.74
C ILE A 90 0.42 -26.70 -4.22
N ASN A 91 0.81 -25.69 -5.00
CA ASN A 91 2.20 -25.50 -5.38
C ASN A 91 2.92 -24.78 -4.23
N ARG A 92 3.83 -25.47 -3.54
CA ARG A 92 4.58 -24.88 -2.42
C ARG A 92 5.46 -23.74 -2.91
N ALA A 93 5.60 -22.69 -2.09
CA ALA A 93 6.50 -21.59 -2.40
C ALA A 93 7.95 -22.10 -2.47
N GLU A 94 8.70 -21.65 -3.47
CA GLU A 94 10.12 -21.99 -3.62
C GLU A 94 10.95 -21.23 -2.57
N LEU A 95 11.14 -21.85 -1.40
CA LEU A 95 11.89 -21.27 -0.28
C LEU A 95 13.26 -21.93 -0.08
N ASP A 96 13.60 -22.97 -0.85
CA ASP A 96 14.80 -23.80 -0.67
C ASP A 96 16.10 -22.99 -0.64
N HIS A 97 16.22 -22.00 -1.53
CA HIS A 97 17.38 -21.11 -1.59
C HIS A 97 17.45 -20.11 -0.44
N LEU A 98 16.34 -19.90 0.28
CA LEU A 98 16.25 -18.97 1.40
C LEU A 98 16.53 -19.65 2.75
N TRP A 99 16.38 -20.97 2.86
CA TRP A 99 16.67 -21.72 4.07
C TRP A 99 18.16 -21.76 4.42
N SER A 100 19.04 -21.62 3.41
CA SER A 100 20.50 -21.58 3.58
C SER A 100 21.06 -20.20 3.95
N THR A 101 20.22 -19.27 4.41
CA THR A 101 20.66 -17.93 4.84
C THR A 101 21.65 -18.02 6.00
N ASP A 102 22.85 -17.49 5.80
CA ASP A 102 23.92 -17.39 6.81
C ASP A 102 23.47 -16.48 7.98
N ASP A 103 23.82 -16.88 9.21
CA ASP A 103 23.55 -16.11 10.43
C ASP A 103 24.16 -14.70 10.35
N GLY A 104 25.31 -14.55 9.67
CA GLY A 104 25.97 -13.26 9.45
C GLY A 104 25.19 -12.29 8.57
N LEU A 105 24.24 -12.78 7.77
CA LEU A 105 23.39 -11.98 6.89
C LEU A 105 22.09 -11.53 7.55
N LEU A 106 21.78 -12.00 8.77
CA LEU A 106 20.59 -11.60 9.53
C LEU A 106 20.76 -10.21 10.17
N GLY A 107 21.05 -9.21 9.34
CA GLY A 107 21.23 -7.80 9.68
C GLY A 107 19.95 -6.97 9.59
N ASP A 108 20.04 -5.70 9.94
CA ASP A 108 18.91 -4.76 9.92
C ASP A 108 18.29 -4.63 8.52
N ASP A 109 19.14 -4.51 7.50
CA ASP A 109 18.71 -4.41 6.10
C ASP A 109 17.95 -5.66 5.63
N PHE A 110 18.40 -6.85 6.05
CA PHE A 110 17.73 -8.11 5.74
C PHE A 110 16.29 -8.09 6.27
N PHE A 111 16.12 -7.76 7.56
CA PHE A 111 14.79 -7.71 8.17
C PHE A 111 13.91 -6.64 7.54
N ALA A 112 14.47 -5.46 7.25
CA ALA A 112 13.72 -4.36 6.64
C ALA A 112 13.20 -4.71 5.24
N ILE A 113 14.08 -5.27 4.39
CA ILE A 113 13.73 -5.67 3.03
C ILE A 113 12.66 -6.76 3.05
N HIS A 114 12.79 -7.78 3.90
CA HIS A 114 11.83 -8.87 3.95
C HIS A 114 10.48 -8.46 4.57
N ALA A 115 10.47 -7.56 5.56
CA ALA A 115 9.24 -7.00 6.10
C ALA A 115 8.46 -6.20 5.04
N GLN A 116 9.16 -5.32 4.31
CA GLN A 116 8.55 -4.53 3.23
C GLN A 116 8.04 -5.41 2.10
N ASN A 117 8.82 -6.42 1.70
CA ASN A 117 8.40 -7.38 0.69
C ASN A 117 7.14 -8.15 1.11
N LEU A 118 7.02 -8.52 2.39
CA LEU A 118 5.82 -9.18 2.90
C LEU A 118 4.59 -8.27 2.78
N VAL A 119 4.68 -7.04 3.29
CA VAL A 119 3.57 -6.06 3.23
C VAL A 119 3.18 -5.77 1.78
N ALA A 120 4.16 -5.56 0.89
CA ALA A 120 3.92 -5.30 -0.53
C ALA A 120 3.21 -6.49 -1.21
N LYS A 121 3.65 -7.72 -0.96
CA LYS A 121 3.02 -8.91 -1.56
C LYS A 121 1.61 -9.17 -1.02
N ILE A 122 1.37 -8.95 0.27
CA ILE A 122 0.00 -9.05 0.83
C ILE A 122 -0.87 -7.95 0.26
N THR A 123 -0.37 -6.73 0.10
CA THR A 123 -1.14 -5.67 -0.53
C THR A 123 -1.51 -6.04 -1.97
N LEU A 124 -0.56 -6.58 -2.75
CA LEU A 124 -0.83 -7.05 -4.11
C LEU A 124 -1.88 -8.18 -4.13
N LEU A 125 -1.83 -9.09 -3.17
CA LEU A 125 -2.85 -10.12 -3.00
C LEU A 125 -4.23 -9.50 -2.74
N VAL A 126 -4.32 -8.53 -1.83
CA VAL A 126 -5.58 -7.90 -1.47
C VAL A 126 -6.13 -7.08 -2.65
N SER A 127 -5.31 -6.25 -3.31
CA SER A 127 -5.73 -5.45 -4.45
C SER A 127 -6.16 -6.31 -5.65
N SER A 128 -5.44 -7.40 -5.94
CA SER A 128 -5.75 -8.26 -7.09
C SER A 128 -7.06 -9.05 -6.92
N HIS A 129 -7.38 -9.50 -5.70
CA HIS A 129 -8.54 -10.37 -5.45
C HIS A 129 -9.77 -9.62 -4.94
N PHE A 130 -9.59 -8.55 -4.15
CA PHE A 130 -10.66 -7.81 -3.48
C PHE A 130 -10.97 -6.43 -4.08
N ALA A 131 -10.36 -6.06 -5.22
CA ALA A 131 -10.85 -4.93 -6.03
C ALA A 131 -12.28 -5.22 -6.53
N GLN A 132 -13.17 -4.23 -6.45
CA GLN A 132 -14.51 -4.34 -7.01
C GLN A 132 -14.44 -4.38 -8.54
N GLY A 133 -15.32 -5.17 -9.12
CA GLY A 133 -15.58 -5.15 -10.54
C GLY A 133 -16.60 -4.09 -10.94
N PRO A 134 -16.95 -4.05 -12.23
CA PRO A 134 -17.79 -2.99 -12.80
C PRO A 134 -19.28 -3.13 -12.48
N ILE A 135 -19.72 -4.27 -11.93
CA ILE A 135 -21.13 -4.50 -11.62
C ILE A 135 -21.42 -3.88 -10.25
N PRO A 136 -22.34 -2.91 -10.15
CA PRO A 136 -22.65 -2.27 -8.89
C PRO A 136 -23.34 -3.26 -7.95
N ILE A 137 -22.87 -3.35 -6.71
CA ILE A 137 -23.50 -4.15 -5.67
C ILE A 137 -24.59 -3.30 -4.99
N PRO A 138 -25.83 -3.81 -4.84
CA PRO A 138 -26.89 -3.06 -4.17
C PRO A 138 -26.51 -2.61 -2.76
N THR A 139 -26.90 -1.40 -2.38
CA THR A 139 -26.67 -0.85 -1.03
C THR A 139 -27.45 -1.60 0.05
N THR A 140 -28.48 -2.37 -0.30
CA THR A 140 -29.24 -3.22 0.63
C THR A 140 -28.47 -4.45 1.08
N VAL A 141 -27.44 -4.88 0.33
CA VAL A 141 -26.64 -6.08 0.64
C VAL A 141 -25.46 -5.68 1.51
N SER A 142 -25.50 -6.00 2.81
CA SER A 142 -24.36 -5.77 3.71
C SER A 142 -23.23 -6.77 3.42
N PRO A 143 -21.95 -6.33 3.32
CA PRO A 143 -20.80 -7.21 3.20
C PRO A 143 -20.65 -8.19 4.37
N TRP A 144 -21.10 -7.78 5.57
CA TRP A 144 -21.06 -8.57 6.80
C TRP A 144 -22.20 -9.58 6.90
N GLY A 145 -23.23 -9.45 6.05
CA GLY A 145 -24.32 -10.42 5.97
C GLY A 145 -23.99 -11.67 5.13
N MET A 146 -22.79 -11.71 4.52
CA MET A 146 -22.34 -12.85 3.73
C MET A 146 -22.02 -14.02 4.66
N LYS A 147 -22.68 -15.17 4.44
CA LYS A 147 -22.42 -16.38 5.23
C LYS A 147 -21.35 -17.23 4.59
N THR A 148 -20.49 -17.83 5.40
CA THR A 148 -19.42 -18.73 4.95
C THR A 148 -19.47 -20.13 5.55
N GLY A 149 -20.57 -20.47 6.22
CA GLY A 149 -20.73 -21.76 6.89
C GLY A 149 -21.38 -21.58 8.24
N ALA A 150 -20.85 -22.27 9.26
CA ALA A 150 -21.39 -22.32 10.62
C ALA A 150 -21.85 -20.93 11.10
N LEU A 151 -23.11 -20.83 11.52
CA LEU A 151 -23.80 -19.57 11.83
C LEU A 151 -23.17 -18.72 12.96
N GLU A 152 -22.10 -19.20 13.60
CA GLU A 152 -21.50 -18.64 14.81
C GLU A 152 -20.05 -18.18 14.64
N ASP A 153 -19.45 -18.27 13.44
CA ASP A 153 -18.07 -17.82 13.24
C ASP A 153 -18.00 -16.29 13.16
N THR A 154 -17.55 -15.66 14.26
CA THR A 154 -17.39 -14.19 14.38
C THR A 154 -15.93 -13.73 14.27
N ALA A 155 -15.01 -14.61 13.84
CA ALA A 155 -13.58 -14.29 13.89
C ALA A 155 -13.22 -13.16 12.94
N LEU A 156 -13.85 -13.05 11.77
CA LEU A 156 -13.64 -11.92 10.85
C LEU A 156 -14.00 -10.58 11.54
N GLU A 157 -15.14 -10.49 12.22
CA GLU A 157 -15.53 -9.27 12.95
C GLU A 157 -14.58 -8.97 14.11
N GLU A 158 -14.09 -9.99 14.81
CA GLU A 158 -13.11 -9.81 15.89
C GLU A 158 -11.79 -9.26 15.39
N TYR A 159 -11.24 -9.79 14.28
CA TYR A 159 -10.04 -9.21 13.67
C TYR A 159 -10.30 -7.81 13.13
N ALA A 160 -11.44 -7.57 12.49
CA ALA A 160 -11.82 -6.25 11.99
C ALA A 160 -11.84 -5.21 13.12
N LYS A 161 -12.46 -5.52 14.27
CA LYS A 161 -12.49 -4.64 15.46
C LYS A 161 -11.10 -4.36 16.04
N ARG A 162 -10.15 -5.29 15.91
CA ARG A 162 -8.79 -5.11 16.41
C ARG A 162 -7.93 -4.20 15.53
N VAL A 163 -8.30 -4.04 14.26
CA VAL A 163 -7.52 -3.24 13.30
C VAL A 163 -8.26 -2.02 12.79
N ALA A 164 -9.56 -1.89 13.02
CA ALA A 164 -10.36 -0.80 12.51
C ALA A 164 -11.38 -0.26 13.50
N ARG A 165 -11.65 1.04 13.35
CA ARG A 165 -12.72 1.78 14.00
C ARG A 165 -13.34 2.68 12.93
N PRO A 166 -14.55 2.38 12.46
CA PRO A 166 -15.14 3.13 11.37
C PRO A 166 -15.55 4.55 11.79
N ASP A 167 -15.68 5.44 10.80
CA ASP A 167 -16.15 6.81 11.00
C ASP A 167 -17.65 6.84 11.28
N VAL A 168 -18.00 7.20 12.51
CA VAL A 168 -19.38 7.22 13.05
C VAL A 168 -20.31 8.21 12.36
N LEU A 169 -19.76 9.15 11.59
CA LEU A 169 -20.54 10.12 10.84
C LEU A 169 -21.10 9.57 9.53
N THR A 170 -20.78 8.32 9.20
CA THR A 170 -21.35 7.62 8.04
C THR A 170 -22.57 6.81 8.46
N ASP A 171 -23.55 6.66 7.56
CA ASP A 171 -24.81 5.96 7.84
C ASP A 171 -24.59 4.48 8.22
N ARG A 172 -23.61 3.84 7.58
CA ARG A 172 -23.30 2.42 7.79
C ARG A 172 -21.80 2.23 7.97
N PRO A 173 -21.26 2.63 9.12
CA PRO A 173 -19.83 2.78 9.33
C PRO A 173 -19.02 1.51 9.03
N TRP A 174 -19.52 0.36 9.47
CA TRP A 174 -18.88 -0.93 9.20
C TRP A 174 -19.05 -1.39 7.75
N ASP A 175 -20.22 -1.20 7.14
CA ASP A 175 -20.42 -1.55 5.73
C ASP A 175 -19.48 -0.71 4.84
N ASP A 176 -19.35 0.57 5.12
CA ASP A 176 -18.60 1.52 4.31
C ASP A 176 -17.10 1.22 4.29
N LEU A 177 -16.55 0.69 5.39
CA LEU A 177 -15.18 0.14 5.42
C LEU A 177 -14.96 -0.98 4.41
N VAL A 178 -15.98 -1.78 4.08
CA VAL A 178 -15.86 -2.87 3.11
C VAL A 178 -16.39 -2.46 1.74
N ARG A 179 -17.33 -1.52 1.64
CA ARG A 179 -17.86 -1.04 0.36
C ARG A 179 -16.87 -0.18 -0.40
N ALA A 180 -16.25 0.79 0.28
CA ALA A 180 -15.26 1.66 -0.33
C ALA A 180 -13.97 0.87 -0.60
N GLU A 181 -13.35 1.09 -1.76
CA GLU A 181 -12.17 0.33 -2.16
C GLU A 181 -10.97 0.58 -1.25
N ASP A 182 -10.54 1.84 -1.08
CA ASP A 182 -9.37 2.15 -0.25
C ASP A 182 -9.50 1.62 1.19
N PRO A 183 -10.60 1.89 1.94
CA PRO A 183 -10.78 1.33 3.28
C PRO A 183 -10.83 -0.20 3.30
N ARG A 184 -11.44 -0.84 2.29
CA ARG A 184 -11.53 -2.30 2.21
C ARG A 184 -10.15 -2.93 2.07
N LEU A 185 -9.32 -2.39 1.17
CA LEU A 185 -7.98 -2.90 0.96
C LEU A 185 -7.11 -2.75 2.21
N LEU A 186 -7.19 -1.61 2.90
CA LEU A 186 -6.48 -1.37 4.16
C LEU A 186 -6.97 -2.29 5.28
N LEU A 187 -8.30 -2.49 5.40
CA LEU A 187 -8.90 -3.37 6.40
C LEU A 187 -8.43 -4.80 6.21
N LEU A 188 -8.49 -5.33 4.98
CA LEU A 188 -8.10 -6.70 4.68
C LEU A 188 -6.59 -6.91 4.84
N LEU A 189 -5.76 -5.93 4.47
CA LEU A 189 -4.33 -5.95 4.74
C LEU A 189 -4.06 -6.03 6.26
N GLY A 190 -4.74 -5.18 7.04
CA GLY A 190 -4.69 -5.18 8.50
C GLY A 190 -5.08 -6.51 9.11
N ILE A 191 -6.21 -7.09 8.68
CA ILE A 191 -6.70 -8.39 9.15
C ILE A 191 -5.68 -9.49 8.86
N ILE A 192 -5.18 -9.60 7.63
CA ILE A 192 -4.19 -10.62 7.26
C ILE A 192 -2.92 -10.44 8.10
N MET A 193 -2.38 -9.21 8.19
CA MET A 193 -1.19 -8.93 8.98
C MET A 193 -1.39 -9.24 10.47
N ARG A 194 -2.60 -9.03 11.01
CA ARG A 194 -2.93 -9.34 12.40
C ARG A 194 -3.03 -10.84 12.65
N MET A 195 -3.63 -11.59 11.72
CA MET A 195 -3.65 -13.05 11.78
C MET A 195 -2.23 -13.63 11.69
N LEU A 196 -1.36 -13.06 10.84
CA LEU A 196 0.05 -13.45 10.78
C LEU A 196 0.80 -13.12 12.08
N ASP A 197 0.53 -11.98 12.70
CA ASP A 197 1.11 -11.66 14.00
C ASP A 197 0.72 -12.69 15.07
N ASP A 198 -0.58 -12.95 15.21
CA ASP A 198 -1.10 -13.87 16.23
C ASP A 198 -0.67 -15.32 16.02
N HIS A 199 -0.58 -15.79 14.76
CA HIS A 199 -0.35 -17.22 14.48
C HIS A 199 1.05 -17.56 14.01
N VAL A 200 1.82 -16.58 13.52
CA VAL A 200 3.15 -16.77 12.94
C VAL A 200 4.22 -16.04 13.76
N PHE A 201 4.11 -14.72 13.91
CA PHE A 201 5.18 -13.92 14.54
C PHE A 201 5.22 -14.05 16.07
N SER A 202 4.09 -14.35 16.70
CA SER A 202 4.00 -14.57 18.16
C SER A 202 4.63 -15.90 18.61
N ARG A 203 4.77 -16.89 17.70
CA ARG A 203 5.27 -18.24 18.02
C ARG A 203 6.74 -18.24 18.40
N MET A 204 7.16 -19.15 19.28
CA MET A 204 8.58 -19.29 19.62
C MET A 204 9.39 -19.85 18.45
N LEU A 205 8.82 -20.81 17.71
CA LEU A 205 9.32 -21.27 16.42
C LEU A 205 8.16 -21.77 15.55
N PHE A 206 7.86 -21.06 14.46
CA PHE A 206 6.78 -21.45 13.56
C PHE A 206 7.08 -22.80 12.89
N GLY A 207 6.15 -23.77 13.00
CA GLY A 207 6.33 -25.13 12.47
C GLY A 207 7.11 -26.09 13.38
N ALA A 208 7.41 -25.70 14.62
CA ALA A 208 8.00 -26.58 15.62
C ALA A 208 7.04 -27.71 16.05
N THR A 209 7.59 -28.81 16.56
CA THR A 209 6.79 -29.83 17.24
C THR A 209 6.25 -29.31 18.58
N ALA A 210 5.29 -30.01 19.17
CA ALA A 210 4.75 -29.64 20.47
C ALA A 210 5.82 -29.65 21.57
N GLU A 211 6.75 -30.62 21.50
CA GLU A 211 7.87 -30.76 22.43
C GLU A 211 8.88 -29.61 22.27
N GLU A 212 9.25 -29.28 21.02
CA GLU A 212 10.17 -28.17 20.72
C GLU A 212 9.61 -26.81 21.18
N GLU A 213 8.32 -26.56 20.90
CA GLU A 213 7.65 -25.34 21.36
C GLU A 213 7.58 -25.28 22.89
N GLN A 214 7.27 -26.40 23.55
CA GLN A 214 7.26 -26.47 25.02
C GLN A 214 8.66 -26.24 25.62
N GLU A 215 9.71 -26.81 25.01
CA GLU A 215 11.11 -26.59 25.42
C GLU A 215 11.47 -25.09 25.35
N LEU A 216 11.16 -24.44 24.23
CA LEU A 216 11.41 -23.01 24.05
C LEU A 216 10.62 -22.14 25.03
N GLN A 217 9.38 -22.51 25.35
CA GLN A 217 8.56 -21.80 26.33
C GLN A 217 9.07 -21.97 27.76
N ILE A 218 9.52 -23.16 28.14
CA ILE A 218 10.14 -23.40 29.46
C ILE A 218 11.41 -22.57 29.58
N LEU A 219 12.26 -22.62 28.55
CA LEU A 219 13.49 -21.82 28.50
C LEU A 219 13.21 -20.33 28.67
N ASP A 220 12.19 -19.80 28.00
CA ASP A 220 11.86 -18.38 28.11
C ASP A 220 11.32 -17.99 29.51
N ARG A 221 10.56 -18.89 30.14
CA ARG A 221 10.01 -18.68 31.49
C ARG A 221 11.07 -18.78 32.58
N THR A 222 12.01 -19.71 32.47
CA THR A 222 13.07 -19.89 33.49
C THR A 222 14.06 -18.74 33.50
N GLN A 223 14.13 -17.97 32.42
CA GLN A 223 15.04 -16.83 32.27
C GLN A 223 14.32 -15.49 32.43
N LEU A 224 13.12 -15.41 33.01
CA LEU A 224 12.39 -14.14 33.15
C LEU A 224 13.15 -13.10 33.99
N GLU A 225 14.03 -13.52 34.89
CA GLU A 225 14.89 -12.65 35.71
C GLU A 225 16.14 -12.17 34.98
N ASP A 226 16.49 -12.79 33.85
CA ASP A 226 17.64 -12.42 33.04
C ASP A 226 17.34 -11.22 32.14
N ASP A 227 18.40 -10.51 31.73
CA ASP A 227 18.31 -9.45 30.73
C ASP A 227 17.71 -9.95 29.39
N GLY A 228 16.91 -9.10 28.75
CA GLY A 228 16.21 -9.44 27.52
C GLY A 228 17.12 -9.90 26.38
N PHE A 229 18.34 -9.34 26.27
CA PHE A 229 19.29 -9.73 25.24
C PHE A 229 19.97 -11.05 25.56
N ALA A 230 20.22 -11.35 26.84
CA ALA A 230 20.73 -12.65 27.26
C ALA A 230 19.73 -13.76 26.93
N ARG A 231 18.46 -13.54 27.26
CA ARG A 231 17.34 -14.45 26.92
C ARG A 231 17.23 -14.70 25.43
N SER A 232 17.20 -13.63 24.63
CA SER A 232 17.09 -13.75 23.17
C SER A 232 18.27 -14.51 22.55
N ARG A 233 19.49 -14.31 23.08
CA ARG A 233 20.68 -15.04 22.64
C ARG A 233 20.58 -16.53 22.92
N VAL A 234 20.18 -16.92 24.12
CA VAL A 234 20.01 -18.34 24.46
C VAL A 234 18.89 -18.96 23.64
N ARG A 235 17.74 -18.28 23.49
CA ARG A 235 16.64 -18.74 22.64
C ARG A 235 17.08 -18.96 21.19
N SER A 236 17.77 -17.98 20.61
CA SER A 236 18.26 -18.06 19.23
C SER A 236 19.26 -19.21 19.03
N ALA A 237 20.13 -19.47 20.02
CA ALA A 237 21.05 -20.60 19.98
C ALA A 237 20.30 -21.95 20.02
N THR A 238 19.27 -22.07 20.87
CA THR A 238 18.43 -23.27 20.94
C THR A 238 17.64 -23.48 19.64
N VAL A 239 17.05 -22.42 19.07
CA VAL A 239 16.37 -22.48 17.76
C VAL A 239 17.32 -22.96 16.67
N ASN A 240 18.54 -22.40 16.60
CA ASN A 240 19.53 -22.83 15.62
C ASN A 240 19.96 -24.31 15.82
N LEU A 241 19.99 -24.80 17.06
CA LEU A 241 20.26 -26.22 17.34
C LEU A 241 19.13 -27.12 16.84
N ILE A 242 17.87 -26.75 17.10
CA ILE A 242 16.67 -27.46 16.62
C ILE A 242 16.69 -27.51 15.08
N LEU A 243 16.87 -26.37 14.42
CA LEU A 243 16.89 -26.30 12.96
C LEU A 243 18.02 -27.15 12.36
N ARG A 244 19.22 -27.17 12.95
CA ARG A 244 20.33 -28.02 12.49
C ARG A 244 19.99 -29.51 12.57
N ARG A 245 19.24 -29.95 13.57
CA ARG A 245 18.77 -31.34 13.69
C ARG A 245 17.76 -31.70 12.61
N ASN A 246 16.95 -30.73 12.20
CA ASN A 246 15.84 -30.91 11.26
C ASN A 246 16.21 -30.51 9.82
N GLY A 247 17.50 -30.42 9.47
CA GLY A 247 17.94 -30.10 8.10
C GLY A 247 17.71 -28.64 7.68
N GLY A 248 17.59 -27.73 8.64
CA GLY A 248 17.43 -26.29 8.42
C GLY A 248 15.98 -25.79 8.39
N ILE A 249 15.00 -26.69 8.49
CA ILE A 249 13.56 -26.37 8.36
C ILE A 249 12.80 -26.98 9.55
N PRO A 250 11.85 -26.26 10.18
CA PRO A 250 10.96 -26.86 11.18
C PRO A 250 10.13 -28.02 10.60
N VAL A 251 9.96 -29.09 11.38
CA VAL A 251 9.36 -30.35 10.91
C VAL A 251 7.95 -30.16 10.34
N HIS A 252 7.11 -29.38 11.02
CA HIS A 252 5.71 -29.14 10.64
C HIS A 252 5.52 -27.81 9.91
N PHE A 253 6.58 -27.26 9.30
CA PHE A 253 6.51 -25.96 8.64
C PHE A 253 5.37 -25.91 7.61
N TRP A 254 5.34 -26.87 6.67
CA TRP A 254 4.34 -26.88 5.61
C TRP A 254 2.93 -27.19 6.11
N ASP A 255 2.80 -28.13 7.06
CA ASP A 255 1.50 -28.45 7.67
C ASP A 255 0.86 -27.20 8.30
N ARG A 256 1.67 -26.39 9.01
CA ARG A 256 1.21 -25.13 9.60
C ARG A 256 0.87 -24.07 8.57
N VAL A 257 1.61 -24.00 7.45
CA VAL A 257 1.26 -23.10 6.35
C VAL A 257 -0.09 -23.50 5.75
N ASP A 258 -0.32 -24.78 5.52
CA ASP A 258 -1.56 -25.30 4.93
C ASP A 258 -2.76 -25.00 5.84
N GLU A 259 -2.65 -25.33 7.14
CA GLU A 259 -3.67 -25.05 8.15
C GLU A 259 -4.02 -23.55 8.25
N LEU A 260 -2.99 -22.70 8.37
CA LEU A 260 -3.20 -21.26 8.54
C LEU A 260 -3.73 -20.60 7.26
N THR A 261 -3.26 -21.04 6.08
CA THR A 261 -3.78 -20.57 4.80
C THR A 261 -5.26 -20.87 4.68
N HIS A 262 -5.66 -22.09 5.01
CA HIS A 262 -7.07 -22.48 5.01
C HIS A 262 -7.89 -21.61 5.96
N SER A 263 -7.42 -21.44 7.20
CA SER A 263 -8.08 -20.60 8.20
C SER A 263 -8.26 -19.16 7.71
N ILE A 264 -7.20 -18.50 7.23
CA ILE A 264 -7.29 -17.12 6.71
C ILE A 264 -8.21 -17.06 5.49
N ALA A 265 -8.12 -18.01 4.55
CA ALA A 265 -8.94 -18.01 3.36
C ALA A 265 -10.44 -18.08 3.70
N MET A 266 -10.81 -18.94 4.66
CA MET A 266 -12.20 -19.09 5.11
C MET A 266 -12.70 -17.84 5.83
N GLN A 267 -11.86 -17.19 6.62
CA GLN A 267 -12.23 -15.92 7.28
C GLN A 267 -12.47 -14.77 6.29
N LEU A 268 -11.71 -14.74 5.18
CA LEU A 268 -11.86 -13.69 4.16
C LEU A 268 -12.91 -13.99 3.11
N LEU A 269 -13.44 -15.22 3.08
CA LEU A 269 -14.43 -15.67 2.12
C LEU A 269 -15.72 -14.84 2.09
N PRO A 270 -16.26 -14.26 3.20
CA PRO A 270 -17.46 -13.43 3.15
C PRO A 270 -17.22 -12.19 2.28
N VAL A 271 -16.10 -11.50 2.51
CA VAL A 271 -15.72 -10.30 1.77
C VAL A 271 -15.37 -10.63 0.33
N LEU A 272 -14.72 -11.78 0.10
CA LEU A 272 -14.40 -12.24 -1.25
C LEU A 272 -15.68 -12.51 -2.06
N THR A 273 -16.66 -13.19 -1.45
CA THR A 273 -17.97 -13.47 -2.04
C THR A 273 -18.71 -12.16 -2.34
N TYR A 274 -18.70 -11.21 -1.41
CA TYR A 274 -19.24 -9.87 -1.60
C TYR A 274 -18.63 -9.19 -2.83
N VAL A 275 -17.30 -9.12 -2.91
CA VAL A 275 -16.60 -8.49 -4.04
C VAL A 275 -16.88 -9.24 -5.35
N TRP A 276 -16.97 -10.55 -5.35
CA TRP A 276 -17.24 -11.31 -6.57
C TRP A 276 -18.62 -11.07 -7.17
N MET A 277 -19.60 -10.60 -6.39
CA MET A 277 -20.87 -10.13 -6.93
C MET A 277 -20.70 -8.97 -7.91
N SER A 278 -19.62 -8.20 -7.78
CA SER A 278 -19.31 -7.09 -8.70
C SER A 278 -18.58 -7.51 -9.98
N LYS A 279 -18.24 -8.80 -10.18
CA LYS A 279 -17.35 -9.27 -11.26
C LYS A 279 -18.05 -10.19 -12.28
N PRO A 280 -17.60 -10.21 -13.56
CA PRO A 280 -18.09 -11.16 -14.56
C PRO A 280 -17.78 -12.62 -14.22
N LYS A 281 -18.62 -13.56 -14.68
CA LYS A 281 -18.64 -14.98 -14.28
C LYS A 281 -17.34 -15.77 -14.49
N HIS A 282 -16.46 -15.36 -15.40
CA HIS A 282 -15.25 -16.12 -15.77
C HIS A 282 -13.94 -15.48 -15.29
N SER A 283 -14.02 -14.40 -14.49
CA SER A 283 -12.86 -13.56 -14.24
C SER A 283 -11.94 -14.07 -13.13
N TYR A 284 -12.44 -14.83 -12.15
CA TYR A 284 -11.69 -15.20 -10.94
C TYR A 284 -12.01 -16.61 -10.43
N THR A 285 -11.01 -17.28 -9.87
CA THR A 285 -11.15 -18.59 -9.22
C THR A 285 -10.60 -18.53 -7.80
N PHE A 286 -11.31 -19.17 -6.86
CA PHE A 286 -10.88 -19.29 -5.45
C PHE A 286 -9.48 -19.91 -5.35
N LYS A 287 -9.20 -20.90 -6.21
CA LYS A 287 -7.90 -21.57 -6.34
C LYS A 287 -6.72 -20.59 -6.51
N LYS A 288 -6.87 -19.54 -7.33
CA LYS A 288 -5.80 -18.54 -7.52
C LYS A 288 -5.57 -17.70 -6.27
N PHE A 289 -6.65 -17.28 -5.62
CA PHE A 289 -6.58 -16.56 -4.35
C PHE A 289 -5.90 -17.40 -3.28
N TYR A 290 -6.37 -18.64 -3.08
CA TYR A 290 -5.82 -19.58 -2.13
C TYR A 290 -4.33 -19.82 -2.34
N GLN A 291 -3.92 -20.05 -3.60
CA GLN A 291 -2.52 -20.27 -3.94
C GLN A 291 -1.64 -19.05 -3.67
N HIS A 292 -2.11 -17.83 -3.99
CA HIS A 292 -1.37 -16.60 -3.70
C HIS A 292 -1.24 -16.38 -2.18
N LEU A 293 -2.30 -16.66 -1.43
CA LEU A 293 -2.32 -16.56 0.03
C LEU A 293 -1.35 -17.55 0.66
N HIS A 294 -1.37 -18.80 0.20
CA HIS A 294 -0.44 -19.84 0.62
C HIS A 294 1.02 -19.40 0.52
N HIS A 295 1.39 -18.80 -0.62
CA HIS A 295 2.74 -18.27 -0.82
C HIS A 295 3.10 -17.15 0.16
N GLN A 296 2.14 -16.29 0.52
CA GLN A 296 2.39 -15.22 1.49
C GLN A 296 2.52 -15.75 2.92
N VAL A 297 1.67 -16.72 3.30
CA VAL A 297 1.76 -17.39 4.60
C VAL A 297 3.08 -18.15 4.73
N ALA A 298 3.50 -18.86 3.68
CA ALA A 298 4.79 -19.55 3.64
C ALA A 298 5.96 -18.56 3.79
N PHE A 299 5.93 -17.44 3.06
CA PHE A 299 6.97 -16.42 3.15
C PHE A 299 7.01 -15.76 4.55
N ALA A 300 5.86 -15.46 5.15
CA ALA A 300 5.76 -14.95 6.52
C ALA A 300 6.29 -15.96 7.54
N GLY A 301 5.94 -17.25 7.40
CA GLY A 301 6.43 -18.34 8.23
C GLY A 301 7.96 -18.46 8.16
N TRP A 302 8.52 -18.47 6.96
CA TRP A 302 9.97 -18.49 6.77
C TRP A 302 10.63 -17.28 7.43
N TRP A 303 10.09 -16.08 7.22
CA TRP A 303 10.63 -14.86 7.79
C TRP A 303 10.58 -14.86 9.33
N ALA A 304 9.51 -15.39 9.92
CA ALA A 304 9.39 -15.57 11.36
C ALA A 304 10.45 -16.52 11.92
N VAL A 305 10.78 -17.61 11.19
CA VAL A 305 11.91 -18.48 11.57
C VAL A 305 13.21 -17.68 11.58
N GLN A 306 13.47 -16.83 10.58
CA GLN A 306 14.67 -15.99 10.56
C GLN A 306 14.72 -14.99 11.72
N MET A 307 13.57 -14.42 12.11
CA MET A 307 13.47 -13.57 13.30
C MET A 307 13.89 -14.31 14.57
N ARG A 308 13.52 -15.58 14.70
CA ARG A 308 13.84 -16.43 15.87
C ARG A 308 15.27 -16.96 15.88
N ARG A 309 15.90 -17.08 14.71
CA ARG A 309 17.34 -17.40 14.57
C ARG A 309 18.24 -16.24 14.97
N SER A 310 17.76 -15.00 14.88
CA SER A 310 18.53 -13.81 15.25
C SER A 310 18.59 -13.65 16.77
N PRO A 311 19.75 -13.27 17.36
CA PRO A 311 19.82 -12.94 18.79
C PRO A 311 19.15 -11.59 19.12
N ALA A 312 18.68 -10.85 18.11
CA ALA A 312 18.01 -9.57 18.28
C ALA A 312 16.65 -9.71 18.98
N ILE A 313 16.26 -8.68 19.74
CA ILE A 313 14.88 -8.57 20.23
C ILE A 313 14.06 -7.91 19.12
N VAL A 314 13.01 -8.57 18.65
CA VAL A 314 12.06 -7.97 17.71
C VAL A 314 10.75 -7.72 18.42
N THR A 315 10.24 -6.49 18.34
CA THR A 315 8.94 -6.10 18.88
C THR A 315 8.01 -5.70 17.77
N ILE A 316 6.76 -6.16 17.85
CA ILE A 316 5.68 -5.82 16.92
C ILE A 316 4.66 -5.02 17.73
N ARG A 317 4.39 -3.79 17.30
CA ARG A 317 3.46 -2.88 17.98
C ARG A 317 2.36 -2.45 17.02
N TRP A 318 1.12 -2.60 17.49
CA TRP A 318 -0.06 -2.10 16.81
C TRP A 318 -0.58 -0.87 17.55
N PRO A 319 -0.79 0.27 16.87
CA PRO A 319 -1.65 1.33 17.38
C PRO A 319 -3.07 0.81 17.59
N ALA A 320 -3.81 1.42 18.51
CA ALA A 320 -5.23 1.13 18.68
C ALA A 320 -6.05 1.91 17.64
N PRO A 321 -7.08 1.30 17.05
CA PRO A 321 -8.05 2.05 16.26
C PRO A 321 -8.68 3.19 17.08
N GLY A 322 -8.74 4.39 16.50
CA GLY A 322 -9.16 5.62 17.19
C GLY A 322 -8.04 6.42 17.85
N ASP A 323 -6.81 5.88 17.94
CA ASP A 323 -5.66 6.64 18.43
C ASP A 323 -5.44 7.91 17.60
N PRO A 324 -4.92 9.00 18.21
CA PRO A 324 -4.50 10.17 17.45
C PRO A 324 -3.39 9.82 16.46
N HIS A 325 -3.29 10.60 15.39
CA HIS A 325 -2.12 10.58 14.52
C HIS A 325 -0.83 10.84 15.31
N GLU A 326 0.18 9.99 15.10
CA GLU A 326 1.55 10.17 15.58
C GLU A 326 2.53 10.25 14.39
N ASP A 327 3.62 10.99 14.54
CA ASP A 327 4.67 11.17 13.50
C ASP A 327 5.36 9.86 13.08
N THR A 328 5.20 8.79 13.88
CA THR A 328 5.74 7.46 13.62
C THR A 328 4.91 6.69 12.58
N MET A 329 3.67 7.11 12.35
CA MET A 329 2.69 6.47 11.47
C MET A 329 2.68 7.11 10.09
N GLU A 330 2.49 6.30 9.05
CA GLU A 330 2.34 6.79 7.67
C GLU A 330 0.88 6.68 7.23
N HIS A 331 0.36 7.79 6.72
CA HIS A 331 -0.99 7.84 6.18
C HIS A 331 -1.05 7.15 4.82
N VAL A 332 -1.95 6.17 4.70
CA VAL A 332 -2.30 5.51 3.43
C VAL A 332 -3.79 5.69 3.14
N GLY A 333 -4.16 5.80 1.86
CA GLY A 333 -5.55 5.96 1.44
C GLY A 333 -6.11 7.38 1.63
N GLY A 334 -5.36 8.40 1.19
CA GLY A 334 -5.68 9.81 1.43
C GLY A 334 -7.08 10.28 1.00
N SER A 335 -7.72 9.59 0.06
CA SER A 335 -9.08 9.85 -0.38
C SER A 335 -10.12 9.67 0.75
N THR A 336 -9.86 8.76 1.70
CA THR A 336 -10.77 8.41 2.79
C THR A 336 -10.80 9.49 3.86
N PHE A 337 -9.62 9.95 4.26
CA PHE A 337 -9.50 11.02 5.25
C PHE A 337 -10.13 12.32 4.77
N GLU A 338 -9.96 12.64 3.49
CA GLU A 338 -10.55 13.83 2.88
C GLU A 338 -12.09 13.78 2.88
N VAL A 339 -12.69 12.62 2.57
CA VAL A 339 -14.16 12.44 2.66
C VAL A 339 -14.64 12.59 4.09
N SER A 340 -13.97 11.93 5.03
CA SER A 340 -14.30 12.04 6.45
C SER A 340 -14.22 13.48 6.94
N ARG A 341 -13.19 14.23 6.52
CA ARG A 341 -13.03 15.65 6.84
C ARG A 341 -14.17 16.50 6.28
N GLU A 342 -14.63 16.21 5.07
CA GLU A 342 -15.77 16.91 4.47
C GLU A 342 -17.08 16.62 5.22
N ILE A 343 -17.37 15.35 5.51
CA ILE A 343 -18.56 14.94 6.26
C ILE A 343 -18.56 15.59 7.66
N ALA A 344 -17.43 15.54 8.35
CA ALA A 344 -17.23 16.20 9.63
C ALA A 344 -17.44 17.72 9.54
N GLY A 345 -16.99 18.36 8.46
CA GLY A 345 -17.21 19.78 8.22
C GLY A 345 -18.70 20.13 8.11
N PHE A 346 -19.48 19.32 7.40
CA PHE A 346 -20.93 19.54 7.29
C PHE A 346 -21.66 19.32 8.62
N ALA A 347 -21.33 18.25 9.33
CA ALA A 347 -21.91 17.99 10.66
C ALA A 347 -21.58 19.11 11.66
N ASP A 348 -20.37 19.68 11.58
CA ASP A 348 -19.97 20.81 12.40
C ASP A 348 -20.74 22.10 12.06
N GLU A 349 -21.03 22.34 10.77
CA GLU A 349 -21.82 23.48 10.33
C GLU A 349 -23.26 23.37 10.82
N GLU A 350 -23.88 22.20 10.70
CA GLU A 350 -25.23 21.92 11.18
C GLU A 350 -25.33 22.09 12.71
N ALA A 351 -24.36 21.57 13.46
CA ALA A 351 -24.31 21.75 14.91
C ALA A 351 -24.23 23.24 15.30
N VAL A 352 -23.45 24.03 14.56
CA VAL A 352 -23.36 25.49 14.78
C VAL A 352 -24.68 26.19 14.45
N GLU A 353 -25.38 25.80 13.39
CA GLU A 353 -26.71 26.32 13.05
C GLU A 353 -27.75 25.98 14.12
N ALA A 354 -27.63 24.80 14.76
CA ALA A 354 -28.42 24.40 15.92
C ALA A 354 -28.05 25.14 17.23
N GLY A 355 -27.04 26.02 17.19
CA GLY A 355 -26.57 26.80 18.34
C GLY A 355 -25.54 26.09 19.21
N GLU A 356 -25.02 24.96 18.77
CA GLU A 356 -23.95 24.24 19.46
C GLU A 356 -22.57 24.84 19.15
N LYS A 357 -21.60 24.55 20.02
CA LYS A 357 -20.22 24.98 19.81
C LYS A 357 -19.55 24.03 18.82
N LYS A 358 -18.94 24.58 17.76
CA LYS A 358 -18.13 23.81 16.82
C LYS A 358 -17.10 22.93 17.56
N PRO A 359 -17.14 21.60 17.37
CA PRO A 359 -16.22 20.70 18.05
C PRO A 359 -14.79 20.90 17.53
N LEU A 360 -13.81 20.60 18.39
CA LEU A 360 -12.42 20.48 17.97
C LEU A 360 -12.20 19.09 17.41
N ARG A 361 -11.49 18.97 16.29
CA ARG A 361 -11.25 17.71 15.59
C ARG A 361 -9.76 17.49 15.31
N ARG A 362 -9.38 16.23 15.13
CA ARG A 362 -8.01 15.79 14.75
C ARG A 362 -8.06 14.53 13.90
N ALA A 363 -6.96 14.23 13.21
CA ALA A 363 -6.82 12.96 12.51
C ALA A 363 -6.72 11.81 13.53
N ARG A 364 -7.53 10.77 13.31
CA ARG A 364 -7.60 9.57 14.16
C ARG A 364 -7.57 8.31 13.33
N VAL A 365 -6.95 7.28 13.86
CA VAL A 365 -6.74 6.00 13.17
C VAL A 365 -8.09 5.35 12.86
N LEU A 366 -8.44 5.28 11.57
CA LEU A 366 -9.59 4.55 11.05
C LEU A 366 -9.26 3.07 10.93
N VAL A 367 -8.12 2.74 10.31
CA VAL A 367 -7.65 1.38 10.06
C VAL A 367 -6.15 1.32 10.26
N VAL A 368 -5.66 0.30 10.95
CA VAL A 368 -4.24 -0.07 11.02
C VAL A 368 -3.97 -1.17 10.01
N ALA A 369 -3.28 -0.83 8.92
CA ALA A 369 -3.00 -1.76 7.84
C ALA A 369 -1.83 -2.70 8.17
N ASN A 370 -0.83 -2.23 8.93
CA ASN A 370 0.26 -3.08 9.41
C ASN A 370 0.91 -2.51 10.69
N PRO A 371 1.60 -3.33 11.48
CA PRO A 371 2.23 -2.88 12.72
C PRO A 371 3.53 -2.12 12.49
N GLU A 372 3.99 -1.41 13.52
CA GLU A 372 5.40 -1.03 13.67
C GLU A 372 6.19 -2.29 14.03
N ILE A 373 7.31 -2.52 13.36
CA ILE A 373 8.26 -3.57 13.74
C ILE A 373 9.60 -2.91 14.06
N ARG A 374 10.09 -3.15 15.27
CA ARG A 374 11.40 -2.68 15.74
C ARG A 374 12.29 -3.83 16.10
N ARG A 375 13.59 -3.65 15.85
CA ARG A 375 14.65 -4.58 16.16
C ARG A 375 15.66 -3.91 17.08
N TYR A 376 15.97 -4.57 18.18
CA TYR A 376 16.97 -4.12 19.15
C TYR A 376 18.15 -5.08 19.17
N MET A 377 19.35 -4.52 19.16
CA MET A 377 20.61 -5.27 19.25
C MET A 377 21.52 -4.65 20.31
N PRO A 378 22.21 -5.47 21.11
CA PRO A 378 23.11 -4.95 22.14
C PRO A 378 24.31 -4.25 21.51
N GLN A 379 24.73 -3.13 22.10
CA GLN A 379 25.94 -2.38 21.77
C GLN A 379 26.80 -2.20 23.03
N ILE A 380 28.04 -1.73 22.85
CA ILE A 380 28.97 -1.49 23.97
C ILE A 380 28.36 -0.52 25.01
N ASP A 381 27.66 0.52 24.55
CA ASP A 381 27.07 1.57 25.39
C ASP A 381 25.53 1.55 25.40
N GLY A 382 24.92 0.37 25.30
CA GLY A 382 23.45 0.22 25.36
C GLY A 382 22.92 -0.70 24.27
N TYR A 383 22.01 -0.20 23.45
CA TYR A 383 21.45 -0.96 22.33
C TYR A 383 21.16 -0.07 21.13
N SER A 384 21.24 -0.64 19.92
CA SER A 384 20.66 -0.01 18.74
C SER A 384 19.18 -0.29 18.68
N ASP A 385 18.42 0.72 18.31
CA ASP A 385 17.00 0.65 17.95
C ASP A 385 16.88 0.89 16.45
N PHE A 386 16.46 -0.15 15.73
CA PHE A 386 16.26 -0.10 14.29
C PHE A 386 14.80 -0.36 13.94
N ARG A 387 14.19 0.58 13.22
CA ARG A 387 12.82 0.43 12.72
C ARG A 387 12.82 -0.40 11.43
N VAL A 388 12.39 -1.64 11.56
CA VAL A 388 12.27 -2.61 10.45
C VAL A 388 11.09 -2.25 9.54
N LEU A 389 9.95 -1.91 10.13
CA LEU A 389 8.71 -1.60 9.42
C LEU A 389 7.99 -0.44 10.10
N ARG A 390 7.52 0.51 9.30
CA ARG A 390 6.67 1.62 9.75
C ARG A 390 5.21 1.18 9.76
N THR A 391 4.41 1.72 10.66
CA THR A 391 2.97 1.48 10.69
C THR A 391 2.29 2.26 9.56
N PHE A 392 1.51 1.58 8.72
CA PHE A 392 0.61 2.24 7.79
C PHE A 392 -0.80 2.27 8.37
N VAL A 393 -1.44 3.43 8.31
CA VAL A 393 -2.79 3.62 8.83
C VAL A 393 -3.62 4.49 7.88
N GLY A 394 -4.92 4.19 7.80
CA GLY A 394 -5.92 5.11 7.26
C GLY A 394 -6.45 6.01 8.37
N TYR A 395 -6.80 7.26 8.05
CA TYR A 395 -7.33 8.22 9.02
C TYR A 395 -8.80 8.60 8.74
N TYR A 396 -9.51 8.97 9.81
CA TYR A 396 -10.76 9.73 9.77
C TYR A 396 -10.61 11.03 10.58
N HIS A 397 -11.56 11.95 10.43
CA HIS A 397 -11.58 13.26 11.06
C HIS A 397 -12.43 13.27 12.34
N GLY A 398 -11.93 12.60 13.38
CA GLY A 398 -12.62 12.44 14.66
C GLY A 398 -12.48 13.64 15.62
N LEU A 399 -13.11 13.53 16.79
CA LEU A 399 -13.12 14.57 17.83
C LEU A 399 -11.75 14.68 18.52
N PHE A 400 -11.39 15.86 19.01
CA PHE A 400 -10.06 16.09 19.58
C PHE A 400 -9.83 15.32 20.89
N PHE A 401 -10.84 15.22 21.75
CA PHE A 401 -10.72 14.53 23.05
C PHE A 401 -11.08 13.06 22.92
N ASP A 402 -10.26 12.19 23.50
CA ASP A 402 -10.42 10.73 23.38
C ASP A 402 -11.75 10.25 23.92
N ARG A 403 -12.14 10.75 25.09
CA ARG A 403 -13.40 10.38 25.74
C ARG A 403 -14.61 10.79 24.91
N ASP A 404 -14.58 11.97 24.28
CA ASP A 404 -15.72 12.46 23.49
C ASP A 404 -15.87 11.65 22.22
N ASP A 405 -14.75 11.34 21.58
CA ASP A 405 -14.70 10.50 20.39
C ASP A 405 -15.17 9.07 20.70
N GLU A 406 -14.69 8.47 21.79
CA GLU A 406 -15.09 7.14 22.27
C GLU A 406 -16.58 7.09 22.62
N ASN A 407 -17.09 8.09 23.35
CA ASN A 407 -18.52 8.22 23.63
C ASN A 407 -19.34 8.33 22.34
N GLN A 408 -18.86 9.08 21.33
CA GLN A 408 -19.55 9.18 20.04
C GLN A 408 -19.62 7.81 19.38
N PHE A 409 -18.55 7.03 19.43
CA PHE A 409 -18.53 5.67 18.88
C PHE A 409 -19.42 4.69 19.65
N GLU A 410 -19.41 4.72 20.98
CA GLU A 410 -20.30 3.87 21.79
C GLU A 410 -21.78 4.22 21.59
N ASN A 411 -22.10 5.51 21.48
CA ASN A 411 -23.46 5.99 21.30
C ASN A 411 -23.98 5.68 19.89
N HIS A 412 -23.16 5.87 18.84
CA HIS A 412 -23.56 5.53 17.47
C HIS A 412 -23.48 4.01 17.18
N GLY A 413 -22.78 3.22 18.00
CA GLY A 413 -22.86 1.76 18.00
C GLY A 413 -24.22 1.21 18.49
N LYS A 414 -25.03 2.05 19.13
CA LYS A 414 -26.45 1.84 19.43
C LYS A 414 -27.26 2.78 18.53
N ALA A 415 -27.46 2.39 17.28
CA ALA A 415 -28.04 3.24 16.22
C ALA A 415 -29.10 4.25 16.73
N PRO A 416 -28.91 5.57 16.52
CA PRO A 416 -30.01 6.51 16.51
C PRO A 416 -30.83 6.26 15.23
N GLU A 417 -32.15 6.11 15.35
CA GLU A 417 -33.05 5.86 14.21
C GLU A 417 -33.15 7.03 13.21
N ASP A 418 -32.56 8.19 13.51
CA ASP A 418 -32.69 9.44 12.74
C ASP A 418 -31.33 10.06 12.36
N PHE A 419 -30.47 9.34 11.63
CA PHE A 419 -29.31 9.97 10.98
C PHE A 419 -29.62 10.28 9.51
N ASP A 420 -29.42 11.53 9.11
CA ASP A 420 -29.86 12.06 7.83
C ASP A 420 -28.98 11.56 6.67
N THR A 421 -29.45 10.51 6.00
CA THR A 421 -28.81 9.91 4.82
C THR A 421 -28.58 10.88 3.65
N ASP A 422 -29.20 12.07 3.67
CA ASP A 422 -29.03 13.08 2.63
C ASP A 422 -27.68 13.81 2.74
N LEU A 423 -27.09 13.92 3.94
CA LEU A 423 -25.79 14.57 4.16
C LEU A 423 -24.63 13.79 3.56
N VAL A 424 -24.59 12.46 3.78
CA VAL A 424 -23.56 11.58 3.21
C VAL A 424 -23.67 11.56 1.68
N ARG A 425 -24.90 11.45 1.15
CA ARG A 425 -25.14 11.51 -0.30
C ARG A 425 -24.74 12.85 -0.89
N TYR A 426 -25.02 13.95 -0.20
CA TYR A 426 -24.66 15.29 -0.64
C TYR A 426 -23.13 15.48 -0.70
N ALA A 427 -22.40 15.04 0.33
CA ALA A 427 -20.94 15.11 0.37
C ALA A 427 -20.30 14.30 -0.78
N LEU A 428 -20.75 13.06 -0.99
CA LEU A 428 -20.29 12.20 -2.08
C LEU A 428 -20.61 12.79 -3.47
N THR A 429 -21.81 13.33 -3.64
CA THR A 429 -22.24 13.96 -4.90
C THR A 429 -21.40 15.21 -5.20
N ARG A 430 -21.13 16.03 -4.18
CA ARG A 430 -20.32 17.25 -4.33
C ARG A 430 -18.85 16.94 -4.64
N ARG A 431 -18.32 15.83 -4.14
CA ARG A 431 -17.00 15.33 -4.51
C ARG A 431 -16.96 14.84 -5.95
N ALA A 432 -17.93 14.03 -6.38
CA ALA A 432 -18.04 13.57 -7.77
C ALA A 432 -18.16 14.74 -8.75
N ILE A 433 -18.91 15.79 -8.40
CA ILE A 433 -18.99 17.03 -9.18
C ILE A 433 -17.62 17.71 -9.27
N ARG A 434 -16.89 17.87 -8.17
CA ARG A 434 -15.54 18.48 -8.17
C ARG A 434 -14.54 17.68 -9.01
N GLU A 435 -14.53 16.35 -8.88
CA GLU A 435 -13.65 15.48 -9.66
C GLU A 435 -13.97 15.55 -11.16
N GLU A 436 -15.24 15.61 -11.54
CA GLU A 436 -15.66 15.79 -12.94
C GLU A 436 -15.36 17.21 -13.44
N GLU A 437 -15.50 18.24 -12.62
CA GLU A 437 -15.10 19.61 -12.94
C GLU A 437 -13.58 19.72 -13.18
N GLU A 438 -12.76 19.06 -12.36
CA GLU A 438 -11.33 18.97 -12.57
C GLU A 438 -10.97 18.19 -13.83
N ARG A 439 -11.65 17.07 -14.10
CA ARG A 439 -11.48 16.28 -15.32
C ARG A 439 -11.80 17.13 -16.55
N LEU A 440 -12.93 17.86 -16.52
CA LEU A 440 -13.33 18.79 -17.57
C LEU A 440 -12.34 19.96 -17.71
N ALA A 441 -11.78 20.48 -16.61
CA ALA A 441 -10.74 21.49 -16.65
C ALA A 441 -9.45 20.98 -17.32
N ARG A 442 -9.00 19.76 -17.00
CA ARG A 442 -7.86 19.09 -17.65
C ARG A 442 -8.12 18.85 -19.15
N LEU A 443 -9.33 18.42 -19.50
CA LEU A 443 -9.74 18.22 -20.90
C LEU A 443 -9.80 19.55 -21.68
N ARG A 444 -10.31 20.64 -21.07
CA ARG A 444 -10.28 21.99 -21.66
C ARG A 444 -8.85 22.46 -21.92
N LEU A 445 -7.91 22.14 -21.02
CA LEU A 445 -6.48 22.43 -21.20
C LEU A 445 -5.87 21.64 -22.37
N ARG A 446 -6.19 20.35 -22.50
CA ARG A 446 -5.77 19.52 -23.66
C ARG A 446 -6.37 20.01 -24.97
N ARG A 447 -7.66 20.37 -24.99
CA ARG A 447 -8.36 20.87 -26.19
C ARG A 447 -7.76 22.18 -26.70
N ARG A 448 -7.38 23.09 -25.79
CA ARG A 448 -6.66 24.33 -26.12
C ARG A 448 -5.28 24.09 -26.77
N ARG A 449 -4.61 22.96 -26.47
CA ARG A 449 -3.32 22.60 -27.11
C ARG A 449 -3.47 21.90 -28.46
N HIS A 450 -4.53 21.10 -28.67
CA HIS A 450 -4.69 20.32 -29.91
C HIS A 450 -5.36 21.06 -31.08
N ILE A 451 -6.27 22.00 -30.80
CA ILE A 451 -6.95 22.79 -31.86
C ILE A 451 -5.96 23.53 -32.78
N PRO A 452 -4.91 24.23 -32.28
CA PRO A 452 -3.95 24.86 -33.18
C PRO A 452 -3.15 23.84 -34.00
N LEU A 453 -2.80 22.68 -33.45
CA LEU A 453 -1.99 21.68 -34.15
C LEU A 453 -2.72 21.04 -35.34
N VAL A 454 -4.00 20.68 -35.16
CA VAL A 454 -4.84 20.09 -36.24
C VAL A 454 -5.09 21.13 -37.34
N PHE A 455 -5.34 22.39 -36.96
CA PHE A 455 -5.47 23.48 -37.91
C PHE A 455 -4.19 23.67 -38.75
N TRP A 456 -3.01 23.64 -38.12
CA TRP A 456 -1.72 23.73 -38.81
C TRP A 456 -1.47 22.56 -39.77
N ILE A 457 -1.83 21.33 -39.39
CA ILE A 457 -1.70 20.15 -40.26
C ILE A 457 -2.60 20.27 -41.49
N LEU A 458 -3.86 20.66 -41.31
CA LEU A 458 -4.79 20.86 -42.42
C LEU A 458 -4.34 21.98 -43.36
N LEU A 459 -3.81 23.08 -42.81
CA LEU A 459 -3.26 24.18 -43.59
C LEU A 459 -2.07 23.73 -44.45
N LEU A 460 -1.16 22.92 -43.89
CA LEU A 460 0.00 22.37 -44.60
C LEU A 460 -0.41 21.37 -45.68
N LEU A 461 -1.43 20.54 -45.43
CA LEU A 461 -1.96 19.61 -46.42
C LEU A 461 -2.64 20.36 -47.58
N ALA A 462 -3.42 21.40 -47.28
CA ALA A 462 -4.02 22.27 -48.29
C ALA A 462 -2.93 22.96 -49.12
N ALA A 463 -1.93 23.55 -48.49
CA ALA A 463 -0.80 24.17 -49.18
C ALA A 463 -0.07 23.18 -50.10
N ARG A 464 0.17 21.95 -49.63
CA ARG A 464 0.79 20.88 -50.43
C ARG A 464 -0.08 20.48 -51.62
N PHE A 465 -1.39 20.39 -51.44
CA PHE A 465 -2.32 20.05 -52.51
C PHE A 465 -2.33 21.11 -53.61
N ILE A 466 -2.39 22.39 -53.23
CA ILE A 466 -2.35 23.51 -54.20
C ILE A 466 -1.00 23.54 -54.92
N LEU A 467 0.11 23.24 -54.23
CA LEU A 467 1.43 23.16 -54.85
C LEU A 467 1.52 22.04 -55.89
N VAL A 468 0.99 20.85 -55.58
CA VAL A 468 0.93 19.71 -56.51
C VAL A 468 0.04 20.06 -57.72
N TRP A 469 -1.11 20.67 -57.48
CA TRP A 469 -2.02 21.11 -58.54
C TRP A 469 -1.34 22.12 -59.48
N ALA A 470 -0.70 23.16 -58.94
CA ALA A 470 0.00 24.18 -59.71
C ALA A 470 1.17 23.63 -60.54
N THR A 471 1.88 22.60 -60.03
CA THR A 471 2.94 21.93 -60.82
C THR A 471 2.41 21.12 -61.99
N LYS A 472 1.14 20.68 -61.94
CA LYS A 472 0.54 19.83 -62.97
C LYS A 472 -0.10 20.63 -64.10
N THR A 473 -0.56 21.86 -63.83
CA THR A 473 -1.22 22.72 -64.82
C THR A 473 -0.27 23.63 -65.60
N ASN A 474 1.03 23.61 -65.30
CA ASN A 474 2.07 24.47 -65.92
C ASN A 474 1.79 25.99 -65.79
N GLU A 475 0.94 26.39 -64.86
CA GLU A 475 0.59 27.78 -64.57
C GLU A 475 1.46 28.35 -63.44
N ARG A 476 2.79 28.30 -63.61
CA ARG A 476 3.73 28.89 -62.64
C ARG A 476 3.48 30.37 -62.36
N GLN A 477 2.98 31.11 -63.34
CA GLN A 477 2.69 32.54 -63.19
C GLN A 477 1.60 32.82 -62.14
N LEU A 478 0.56 31.98 -62.01
CA LEU A 478 -0.52 32.17 -61.04
C LEU A 478 -0.05 31.93 -59.59
N TRP A 479 0.86 30.98 -59.39
CA TRP A 479 1.45 30.71 -58.08
C TRP A 479 2.27 31.89 -57.57
N ASP A 480 3.17 32.41 -58.41
CA ASP A 480 4.10 33.48 -58.03
C ASP A 480 3.41 34.85 -57.90
N THR A 481 2.37 35.12 -58.70
CA THR A 481 1.69 36.44 -58.69
C THR A 481 0.52 36.54 -57.73
N TRP A 482 -0.18 35.44 -57.42
CA TRP A 482 -1.42 35.51 -56.64
C TRP A 482 -1.43 34.64 -55.39
N VAL A 483 -1.01 33.37 -55.48
CA VAL A 483 -1.14 32.43 -54.35
C VAL A 483 -0.06 32.66 -53.29
N ALA A 484 1.21 32.79 -53.68
CA ALA A 484 2.31 32.97 -52.74
C ALA A 484 2.20 34.25 -51.87
N PRO A 485 1.78 35.42 -52.42
CA PRO A 485 1.55 36.61 -51.61
C PRO A 485 0.40 36.46 -50.60
N GLN A 486 -0.69 35.78 -50.96
CA GLN A 486 -1.84 35.58 -50.08
C GLN A 486 -1.52 34.59 -48.94
N VAL A 487 -0.78 33.53 -49.24
CA VAL A 487 -0.31 32.58 -48.21
C VAL A 487 0.70 33.25 -47.27
N ALA A 488 1.59 34.11 -47.80
CA ALA A 488 2.53 34.87 -46.97
C ALA A 488 1.81 35.88 -46.06
N LYS A 489 0.78 36.56 -46.58
CA LYS A 489 -0.05 37.50 -45.80
C LYS A 489 -0.85 36.77 -44.71
N ALA A 490 -1.49 35.65 -45.03
CA ALA A 490 -2.22 34.82 -44.07
C ALA A 490 -1.32 34.26 -42.96
N LEU A 491 -0.08 33.85 -43.28
CA LEU A 491 0.90 33.41 -42.30
C LEU A 491 1.37 34.57 -41.39
N GLN A 492 1.48 35.77 -41.94
CA GLN A 492 1.87 36.97 -41.19
C GLN A 492 0.78 37.42 -40.22
N GLU A 493 -0.49 37.34 -40.63
CA GLU A 493 -1.66 37.64 -39.79
C GLU A 493 -1.87 36.57 -38.70
N ALA A 494 -1.64 35.28 -39.01
CA ALA A 494 -1.82 34.19 -38.05
C ALA A 494 -0.74 34.09 -36.97
N THR A 495 0.48 34.61 -37.22
CA THR A 495 1.63 34.49 -36.30
C THR A 495 1.93 35.77 -35.52
N GLY A 496 1.25 36.88 -35.81
CA GLY A 496 1.27 38.11 -35.02
C GLY A 496 2.63 38.81 -34.86
N SER A 497 3.66 38.47 -35.65
CA SER A 497 5.02 39.03 -35.48
C SER A 497 5.67 39.52 -36.79
N LYS A 498 6.55 40.53 -36.65
CA LYS A 498 7.33 41.18 -37.73
C LYS A 498 8.30 40.20 -38.44
N PRO A 499 8.72 40.48 -39.70
CA PRO A 499 9.11 39.45 -40.66
C PRO A 499 10.40 38.72 -40.27
N VAL A 500 10.27 37.45 -39.89
CA VAL A 500 11.41 36.53 -39.73
C VAL A 500 11.83 36.05 -41.13
N ARG A 501 12.70 36.84 -41.79
CA ARG A 501 13.28 36.56 -43.12
C ARG A 501 13.94 35.17 -43.26
N THR A 502 14.24 34.49 -42.16
CA THR A 502 14.97 33.20 -42.11
C THR A 502 14.11 31.98 -42.42
N VAL A 503 12.81 31.96 -42.12
CA VAL A 503 11.95 30.78 -42.36
C VAL A 503 11.59 30.67 -43.84
N SER A 504 11.27 31.79 -44.50
CA SER A 504 10.96 31.82 -45.93
C SER A 504 12.15 31.39 -46.79
N ALA A 505 13.37 31.83 -46.44
CA ALA A 505 14.59 31.45 -47.16
C ALA A 505 14.90 29.94 -47.06
N THR A 506 14.59 29.33 -45.91
CA THR A 506 14.84 27.89 -45.67
C THR A 506 13.86 27.03 -46.46
N VAL A 507 12.57 27.37 -46.44
CA VAL A 507 11.54 26.64 -47.19
C VAL A 507 11.76 26.78 -48.71
N ILE A 508 12.12 27.97 -49.18
CA ILE A 508 12.44 28.20 -50.61
C ILE A 508 13.72 27.46 -51.03
N ARG A 509 14.74 27.37 -50.17
CA ARG A 509 15.95 26.56 -50.45
C ARG A 509 15.64 25.07 -50.54
N THR A 510 14.82 24.54 -49.64
CA THR A 510 14.46 23.12 -49.62
C THR A 510 13.61 22.74 -50.83
N ALA A 511 12.71 23.63 -51.26
CA ALA A 511 11.93 23.47 -52.49
C ALA A 511 12.79 23.53 -53.77
N LYS A 512 13.80 24.41 -53.83
CA LYS A 512 14.75 24.45 -54.95
C LYS A 512 15.64 23.21 -55.01
N LYS A 513 16.13 22.71 -53.87
CA LYS A 513 16.96 21.49 -53.78
C LYS A 513 16.21 20.23 -54.23
N THR A 514 14.93 20.12 -53.87
CA THR A 514 14.08 18.99 -54.29
C THR A 514 13.71 19.06 -55.77
N PHE A 515 13.68 20.25 -56.38
CA PHE A 515 13.43 20.43 -57.80
C PHE A 515 14.68 20.13 -58.67
N SER A 516 15.89 20.48 -58.19
CA SER A 516 17.14 20.19 -58.92
C SER A 516 17.56 18.71 -58.85
N ALA A 517 17.15 17.97 -57.82
CA ALA A 517 17.46 16.55 -57.68
C ALA A 517 16.58 15.62 -58.53
N ARG A 518 15.63 16.17 -59.30
CA ARG A 518 14.65 15.43 -60.12
C ARG A 518 14.77 15.70 -61.62
N LYS A 519 15.79 16.45 -62.03
CA LYS A 519 16.19 16.66 -63.42
C LYS A 519 17.56 15.99 -63.59
#